data_AF-A0A9W8JS93-F1
#
_entry.id   AF-A0A9W8JS93-F1
#
_cell.length_a   1.000
_cell.length_b   1.000
_cell.length_c   1.000
_cell.angle_alpha   90.00
_cell.angle_beta   90.00
_cell.angle_gamma   90.00
#
_symmetry.space_group_name_H-M   'P 1'
#
loop_
_entity.id
_entity.type
_entity.pdbx_description
1 polymer ?
#
loop_
_entity_poly.entity_id
_entity_poly.type
_entity_poly.pdbx_seq_one_letter_code
_entity_poly.pdbx_strand_id
1 'polypeptide(L)'
;MAANIPSTLTTSYSQDGGTNTQQHIPSKYTIGDGRTTKPLVTLLEIKGHLAILHLFAVMRLRIESLEVSVPHMPLDSERRWGWFVGLAVERFDIWCRSLHIDDSRLQPEIVLPPLDVLMVWHSYMLNPRWYAEDCLRIPACGVLQTFEPLFEQILKGQIIIPNTPSIEQVDFWVTKTSQPFDYIDSVQLFNQRTIACPHCTMPIAVYLMTDNGTGYLQQNFTANCIQGCGLLGITKERLAFRKFVQDLAATPPAYLPGTFFNPASPAARNASKAMKRQVSANIEANIELYGSFRDYPQGSPEYINAYILAAISYASFSMSKLIKTINPSSTLINKILSAYNNDKIYSIDLIGAVLRQGSFVQKMYDLQWTRPGFFDEPQDEMALHHATARYHAFLDLMASSPASFFVPTLDIDLVWHTHQLMPSKYQADCNTYVKQFIDQ
;
A
#
# COMPACT_ATOMS: atom_id res chain seq x y z
N MET A 1 64.64 1.93 -7.86
CA MET A 1 64.34 0.71 -7.07
C MET A 1 62.93 0.27 -7.44
N ALA A 2 62.86 -0.57 -8.48
CA ALA A 2 61.64 -1.22 -8.94
C ALA A 2 61.77 -2.69 -8.54
N ALA A 3 60.76 -3.25 -7.87
CA ALA A 3 60.77 -4.63 -7.41
C ALA A 3 60.12 -5.55 -8.45
N ASN A 4 60.85 -6.63 -8.75
CA ASN A 4 60.51 -7.73 -9.65
C ASN A 4 59.25 -8.50 -9.21
N ILE A 5 58.45 -8.93 -10.17
CA ILE A 5 57.55 -10.08 -10.05
C ILE A 5 57.94 -11.07 -11.16
N PRO A 6 58.23 -12.36 -10.86
CA PRO A 6 58.67 -13.32 -11.87
C PRO A 6 57.51 -13.94 -12.65
N SER A 7 57.76 -14.10 -13.94
CA SER A 7 57.00 -14.84 -14.96
C SER A 7 57.41 -16.32 -15.02
N THR A 8 56.44 -17.23 -15.09
CA THR A 8 56.44 -18.60 -15.69
C THR A 8 55.10 -19.25 -15.29
N LEU A 9 54.23 -19.83 -16.13
CA LEU A 9 54.42 -20.74 -17.27
C LEU A 9 53.20 -20.69 -18.23
N THR A 10 53.50 -20.77 -19.52
CA THR A 10 52.63 -21.05 -20.68
C THR A 10 52.20 -22.51 -20.77
N THR A 11 50.96 -22.77 -21.24
CA THR A 11 50.43 -23.83 -22.16
C THR A 11 48.95 -24.06 -21.82
N SER A 12 47.96 -24.24 -22.69
CA SER A 12 47.85 -24.53 -24.12
C SER A 12 46.39 -24.28 -24.51
N TYR A 13 46.13 -23.67 -25.67
CA TYR A 13 44.81 -23.62 -26.27
C TYR A 13 44.42 -25.02 -26.77
N SER A 14 43.39 -25.61 -26.19
CA SER A 14 42.63 -26.71 -26.80
C SER A 14 41.28 -26.16 -27.25
N GLN A 15 41.11 -26.06 -28.57
CA GLN A 15 39.81 -25.99 -29.21
C GLN A 15 39.16 -27.38 -29.12
N ASP A 16 38.15 -27.51 -28.26
CA ASP A 16 37.05 -28.46 -28.38
C ASP A 16 35.81 -27.60 -28.10
N GLY A 17 34.88 -27.46 -29.05
CA GLY A 17 33.91 -28.49 -29.35
C GLY A 17 32.63 -28.13 -28.60
N GLY A 18 31.60 -27.72 -29.32
CA GLY A 18 30.47 -26.95 -28.79
C GLY A 18 29.79 -27.55 -27.56
N THR A 19 29.45 -26.68 -26.60
CA THR A 19 28.36 -26.94 -25.67
C THR A 19 27.39 -25.76 -25.71
N ASN A 20 26.20 -26.07 -26.20
CA ASN A 20 25.00 -25.27 -26.17
C ASN A 20 24.79 -24.75 -24.74
N THR A 21 25.04 -23.46 -24.48
CA THR A 21 24.72 -22.83 -23.20
C THR A 21 23.21 -22.60 -23.09
N GLN A 22 22.42 -23.67 -23.15
CA GLN A 22 21.13 -23.69 -22.47
C GLN A 22 21.45 -23.80 -20.98
N GLN A 23 21.65 -22.65 -20.32
CA GLN A 23 21.77 -22.59 -18.87
C GLN A 23 20.55 -23.29 -18.25
N HIS A 24 20.82 -24.33 -17.47
CA HIS A 24 19.82 -25.26 -16.99
C HIS A 24 18.84 -24.55 -16.03
N ILE A 25 17.62 -24.30 -16.49
CA ILE A 25 16.53 -23.80 -15.63
C ILE A 25 16.29 -24.83 -14.52
N PRO A 26 16.26 -24.44 -13.23
CA PRO A 26 16.03 -25.39 -12.15
C PRO A 26 14.70 -26.13 -12.30
N SER A 27 14.72 -27.46 -12.19
CA SER A 27 13.50 -28.30 -12.23
C SER A 27 12.86 -28.49 -10.86
N LYS A 28 13.54 -28.05 -9.79
CA LYS A 28 13.10 -28.13 -8.39
C LYS A 28 13.62 -26.92 -7.63
N TYR A 29 12.80 -26.42 -6.71
CA TYR A 29 13.14 -25.34 -5.80
C TYR A 29 12.96 -25.83 -4.36
N THR A 30 13.95 -25.53 -3.50
CA THR A 30 13.91 -25.81 -2.06
C THR A 30 13.79 -24.48 -1.34
N ILE A 31 12.87 -24.38 -0.38
CA ILE A 31 12.66 -23.20 0.46
C ILE A 31 12.39 -23.68 1.89
N GLY A 32 13.33 -23.45 2.79
CA GLY A 32 13.33 -24.04 4.12
C GLY A 32 13.22 -25.57 4.04
N ASP A 33 12.30 -26.14 4.82
CA ASP A 33 12.03 -27.58 4.78
C ASP A 33 11.13 -28.01 3.58
N GLY A 34 10.59 -27.04 2.84
CA GLY A 34 9.67 -27.27 1.73
C GLY A 34 10.36 -27.46 0.39
N ARG A 35 9.69 -28.17 -0.53
CA ARG A 35 10.13 -28.33 -1.93
C ARG A 35 8.97 -28.12 -2.89
N THR A 36 9.24 -27.51 -4.04
CA THR A 36 8.28 -27.37 -5.15
C THR A 36 8.95 -27.67 -6.48
N THR A 37 8.19 -28.25 -7.42
CA THR A 37 8.62 -28.52 -8.80
C THR A 37 8.15 -27.44 -9.78
N LYS A 38 7.26 -26.54 -9.33
CA LYS A 38 6.78 -25.39 -10.10
C LYS A 38 7.25 -24.11 -9.43
N PRO A 39 7.59 -23.06 -10.20
CA PRO A 39 7.95 -21.79 -9.60
C PRO A 39 6.73 -21.20 -8.88
N LEU A 40 6.96 -20.52 -7.76
CA LEU A 40 5.89 -19.85 -7.01
C LEU A 40 5.26 -18.71 -7.81
N VAL A 41 6.02 -18.09 -8.72
CA VAL A 41 5.55 -17.07 -9.65
C VAL A 41 5.95 -17.49 -11.06
N THR A 42 5.01 -17.46 -11.99
CA THR A 42 5.23 -17.86 -13.38
C THR A 42 5.82 -16.71 -14.21
N LEU A 43 6.48 -17.06 -15.32
CA LEU A 43 6.97 -16.05 -16.27
C LEU A 43 5.84 -15.18 -16.82
N LEU A 44 4.68 -15.80 -17.10
CA LEU A 44 3.51 -15.09 -17.58
C LEU A 44 3.10 -13.99 -16.60
N GLU A 45 3.01 -14.30 -15.31
CA GLU A 45 2.68 -13.33 -14.25
C GLU A 45 3.73 -12.21 -14.16
N ILE A 46 5.02 -12.53 -14.28
CA ILE A 46 6.09 -11.52 -14.26
C ILE A 46 5.97 -10.57 -15.47
N LYS A 47 5.72 -11.10 -16.67
CA LYS A 47 5.51 -10.30 -17.88
C LYS A 47 4.26 -9.42 -17.77
N GLY A 48 3.16 -9.96 -17.24
CA GLY A 48 1.95 -9.19 -16.98
C GLY A 48 2.20 -8.05 -16.00
N HIS A 49 2.98 -8.29 -14.94
CA HIS A 49 3.36 -7.22 -14.02
C HIS A 49 4.20 -6.15 -14.72
N LEU A 50 5.22 -6.52 -15.50
CA LEU A 50 6.03 -5.59 -16.29
C LEU A 50 5.18 -4.72 -17.23
N ALA A 51 4.12 -5.29 -17.83
CA ALA A 51 3.17 -4.54 -18.65
C ALA A 51 2.39 -3.49 -17.83
N ILE A 52 1.94 -3.82 -16.61
CA ILE A 52 1.31 -2.83 -15.71
C ILE A 52 2.32 -1.72 -15.34
N LEU A 53 3.57 -2.08 -15.01
CA LEU A 53 4.61 -1.11 -14.68
C LEU A 53 4.91 -0.16 -15.85
N HIS A 54 4.85 -0.66 -17.09
CA HIS A 54 4.96 0.17 -18.29
C HIS A 54 3.88 1.26 -18.31
N LEU A 55 2.62 0.88 -18.06
CA LEU A 55 1.49 1.81 -18.05
C LEU A 55 1.67 2.89 -16.97
N PHE A 56 2.15 2.51 -15.78
CA PHE A 56 2.45 3.49 -14.72
C PHE A 56 3.55 4.47 -15.11
N ALA A 57 4.63 3.98 -15.75
CA ALA A 57 5.71 4.84 -16.25
C ALA A 57 5.22 5.82 -17.33
N VAL A 58 4.44 5.33 -18.31
CA VAL A 58 3.87 6.17 -19.37
C VAL A 58 2.89 7.20 -18.81
N MET A 59 2.04 6.82 -17.85
CA MET A 59 1.15 7.75 -17.17
C MET A 59 1.93 8.85 -16.44
N ARG A 60 3.00 8.50 -15.72
CA ARG A 60 3.88 9.48 -15.07
C ARG A 60 4.44 10.48 -16.07
N LEU A 61 5.01 10.00 -17.19
CA LEU A 61 5.55 10.87 -18.25
C LEU A 61 4.47 11.80 -18.82
N ARG A 62 3.24 11.30 -19.02
CA ARG A 62 2.10 12.11 -19.49
C ARG A 62 1.73 13.22 -18.50
N ILE A 63 1.74 12.95 -17.21
CA ILE A 63 1.45 13.95 -16.16
C ILE A 63 2.56 14.99 -16.07
N GLU A 64 3.82 14.56 -16.09
CA GLU A 64 4.98 15.45 -16.02
C GLU A 64 5.06 16.38 -17.24
N SER A 65 4.61 15.91 -18.41
CA SER A 65 4.54 16.69 -19.66
C SER A 65 3.20 17.41 -19.89
N LEU A 66 2.27 17.37 -18.93
CA LEU A 66 0.95 17.97 -19.11
C LEU A 66 1.06 19.49 -19.35
N GLU A 67 0.58 19.95 -20.49
CA GLU A 67 0.60 21.38 -20.89
C GLU A 67 -0.64 22.17 -20.44
N VAL A 68 -1.69 21.46 -19.97
CA VAL A 68 -2.95 22.09 -19.57
C VAL A 68 -2.76 22.88 -18.27
N SER A 69 -3.32 24.10 -18.23
CA SER A 69 -3.36 24.93 -17.03
C SER A 69 -4.34 24.35 -16.02
N VAL A 70 -3.83 23.58 -15.05
CA VAL A 70 -4.61 23.07 -13.93
C VAL A 70 -4.43 23.99 -12.70
N PRO A 71 -5.52 24.44 -12.05
CA PRO A 71 -5.44 25.30 -10.87
C PRO A 71 -4.56 24.70 -9.76
N HIS A 72 -3.65 25.50 -9.22
CA HIS A 72 -2.74 25.15 -8.12
C HIS A 72 -1.82 23.94 -8.37
N MET A 73 -1.69 23.48 -9.62
CA MET A 73 -0.76 22.43 -10.01
C MET A 73 0.69 22.94 -9.91
N PRO A 74 1.61 22.21 -9.27
CA PRO A 74 3.02 22.59 -9.25
C PRO A 74 3.66 22.64 -10.64
N LEU A 75 4.52 23.64 -10.85
CA LEU A 75 5.26 23.79 -12.12
C LEU A 75 6.36 22.72 -12.29
N ASP A 76 7.08 22.44 -11.20
CA ASP A 76 8.14 21.42 -11.14
C ASP A 76 7.59 20.00 -11.36
N SER A 77 8.24 19.22 -12.21
CA SER A 77 7.74 17.90 -12.65
C SER A 77 7.63 16.88 -11.51
N GLU A 78 8.63 16.81 -10.64
CA GLU A 78 8.62 15.91 -9.48
C GLU A 78 7.53 16.29 -8.48
N ARG A 79 7.38 17.59 -8.17
CA ARG A 79 6.29 18.07 -7.32
C ARG A 79 4.92 17.86 -7.96
N ARG A 80 4.83 17.99 -9.29
CA ARG A 80 3.60 17.71 -10.05
C ARG A 80 3.22 16.24 -9.95
N TRP A 81 4.18 15.33 -10.08
CA TRP A 81 3.94 13.91 -9.86
C TRP A 81 3.45 13.63 -8.43
N GLY A 82 4.12 14.19 -7.41
CA GLY A 82 3.69 14.07 -6.02
C GLY A 82 2.27 14.59 -5.76
N TRP A 83 1.91 15.73 -6.35
CA TRP A 83 0.56 16.27 -6.31
C TRP A 83 -0.47 15.35 -6.98
N PHE A 84 -0.16 14.83 -8.18
CA PHE A 84 -1.03 13.92 -8.91
C PHE A 84 -1.26 12.61 -8.14
N VAL A 85 -0.21 12.04 -7.54
CA VAL A 85 -0.32 10.87 -6.66
C VAL A 85 -1.26 11.16 -5.49
N GLY A 86 -1.21 12.36 -4.92
CA GLY A 86 -2.17 12.80 -3.90
C GLY A 86 -3.62 12.75 -4.38
N LEU A 87 -3.89 13.22 -5.60
CA LEU A 87 -5.23 13.14 -6.22
C LEU A 87 -5.66 11.69 -6.50
N ALA A 88 -4.75 10.86 -7.02
CA ALA A 88 -5.02 9.45 -7.26
C ALA A 88 -5.41 8.71 -5.97
N VAL A 89 -4.75 9.02 -4.84
CA VAL A 89 -5.11 8.46 -3.52
C VAL A 89 -6.48 8.93 -3.05
N GLU A 90 -6.86 10.18 -3.31
CA GLU A 90 -8.21 10.67 -3.02
C GLU A 90 -9.27 9.95 -3.89
N ARG A 91 -9.00 9.73 -5.18
CA ARG A 91 -9.88 8.94 -6.06
C ARG A 91 -9.99 7.48 -5.62
N PHE A 92 -8.88 6.87 -5.20
CA PHE A 92 -8.87 5.52 -4.63
C PHE A 92 -9.69 5.43 -3.35
N ASP A 93 -9.61 6.42 -2.45
CA ASP A 93 -10.39 6.45 -1.20
C ASP A 93 -11.91 6.51 -1.47
N ILE A 94 -12.34 7.29 -2.48
CA ILE A 94 -13.75 7.34 -2.91
C ILE A 94 -14.16 5.99 -3.49
N TRP A 95 -13.38 5.45 -4.44
CA TRP A 95 -13.69 4.18 -5.09
C TRP A 95 -13.77 3.03 -4.07
N CYS A 96 -12.73 2.84 -3.26
CA CYS A 96 -12.66 1.78 -2.25
C CYS A 96 -13.86 1.80 -1.28
N ARG A 97 -14.34 2.98 -0.87
CA ARG A 97 -15.49 3.10 0.04
C ARG A 97 -16.85 2.95 -0.66
N SER A 98 -16.90 3.11 -1.98
CA SER A 98 -18.11 2.99 -2.79
C SER A 98 -18.43 1.56 -3.25
N LEU A 99 -17.44 0.67 -3.19
CA LEU A 99 -17.59 -0.72 -3.62
C LEU A 99 -18.51 -1.51 -2.70
N HIS A 100 -19.30 -2.38 -3.30
CA HIS A 100 -20.10 -3.40 -2.64
C HIS A 100 -19.62 -4.79 -3.05
N ILE A 101 -19.79 -5.78 -2.19
CA ILE A 101 -19.37 -7.16 -2.50
C ILE A 101 -20.02 -7.72 -3.76
N ASP A 102 -21.26 -7.32 -4.06
CA ASP A 102 -21.98 -7.80 -5.25
C ASP A 102 -21.42 -7.21 -6.55
N ASP A 103 -20.70 -6.09 -6.51
CA ASP A 103 -20.08 -5.50 -7.69
C ASP A 103 -19.02 -6.45 -8.29
N SER A 104 -18.38 -7.32 -7.47
CA SER A 104 -17.39 -8.29 -7.96
C SER A 104 -17.99 -9.42 -8.81
N ARG A 105 -19.32 -9.45 -8.98
CA ARG A 105 -20.02 -10.37 -9.90
C ARG A 105 -20.12 -9.82 -11.32
N LEU A 106 -19.85 -8.54 -11.53
CA LEU A 106 -19.82 -7.93 -12.85
C LEU A 106 -18.60 -8.42 -13.63
N GLN A 107 -18.59 -8.14 -14.94
CA GLN A 107 -17.45 -8.47 -15.78
C GLN A 107 -16.20 -7.70 -15.30
N PRO A 108 -15.03 -8.35 -15.23
CA PRO A 108 -13.80 -7.75 -14.74
C PRO A 108 -13.44 -6.40 -15.38
N GLU A 109 -13.69 -6.26 -16.68
CA GLU A 109 -13.41 -5.07 -17.47
C GLU A 109 -14.28 -3.87 -17.06
N ILE A 110 -15.49 -4.12 -16.57
CA ILE A 110 -16.43 -3.08 -16.10
C ILE A 110 -15.99 -2.52 -14.75
N VAL A 111 -15.47 -3.38 -13.86
CA VAL A 111 -15.13 -3.00 -12.48
C VAL A 111 -13.69 -2.55 -12.31
N LEU A 112 -12.84 -2.77 -13.32
CA LEU A 112 -11.46 -2.31 -13.32
C LEU A 112 -11.42 -0.78 -13.18
N PRO A 113 -10.73 -0.23 -12.16
CA PRO A 113 -10.69 1.21 -11.97
C PRO A 113 -9.72 1.89 -12.98
N PRO A 114 -9.78 3.23 -13.11
CA PRO A 114 -8.78 4.01 -13.84
C PRO A 114 -7.34 3.70 -13.41
N LEU A 115 -6.41 3.91 -14.33
CA LEU A 115 -5.01 3.49 -14.17
C LEU A 115 -4.32 4.09 -12.94
N ASP A 116 -4.62 5.35 -12.59
CA ASP A 116 -4.07 6.03 -11.41
C ASP A 116 -4.57 5.42 -10.10
N VAL A 117 -5.83 4.96 -10.07
CA VAL A 117 -6.44 4.26 -8.93
C VAL A 117 -5.90 2.84 -8.82
N LEU A 118 -5.72 2.15 -9.97
CA LEU A 118 -5.07 0.85 -10.03
C LEU A 118 -3.63 0.91 -9.51
N MET A 119 -2.88 1.99 -9.79
CA MET A 119 -1.53 2.23 -9.27
C MET A 119 -1.51 2.37 -7.74
N VAL A 120 -2.47 3.08 -7.16
CA VAL A 120 -2.60 3.18 -5.70
C VAL A 120 -2.89 1.81 -5.08
N TRP A 121 -3.82 1.05 -5.68
CA TRP A 121 -4.17 -0.28 -5.18
C TRP A 121 -3.01 -1.27 -5.31
N HIS A 122 -2.30 -1.26 -6.43
CA HIS A 122 -1.05 -2.01 -6.64
C HIS A 122 -0.05 -1.71 -5.53
N SER A 123 0.25 -0.42 -5.29
CA SER A 123 1.19 0.00 -4.25
C SER A 123 0.74 -0.39 -2.84
N TYR A 124 -0.57 -0.45 -2.60
CA TYR A 124 -1.13 -0.93 -1.34
C TYR A 124 -0.88 -2.43 -1.14
N MET A 125 -1.11 -3.26 -2.17
CA MET A 125 -0.87 -4.71 -2.12
C MET A 125 0.62 -5.06 -1.94
N LEU A 126 1.53 -4.20 -2.41
CA LEU A 126 2.98 -4.31 -2.14
C LEU A 126 3.37 -4.03 -0.68
N ASN A 127 2.39 -3.75 0.20
CA ASN A 127 2.55 -3.69 1.66
C ASN A 127 1.69 -4.79 2.29
N PRO A 128 2.01 -6.08 2.04
CA PRO A 128 1.10 -7.21 2.21
C PRO A 128 0.59 -7.40 3.65
N ARG A 129 1.38 -7.05 4.68
CA ARG A 129 0.90 -7.10 6.07
C ARG A 129 -0.18 -6.05 6.34
N TRP A 130 0.09 -4.81 5.96
CA TRP A 130 -0.85 -3.71 6.15
C TRP A 130 -2.14 -3.93 5.35
N TYR A 131 -1.99 -4.35 4.08
CA TYR A 131 -3.12 -4.65 3.21
C TYR A 131 -4.00 -5.76 3.80
N ALA A 132 -3.41 -6.92 4.15
CA ALA A 132 -4.17 -8.04 4.70
C ALA A 132 -4.84 -7.72 6.05
N GLU A 133 -4.16 -6.98 6.94
CA GLU A 133 -4.72 -6.56 8.22
C GLU A 133 -5.87 -5.57 8.03
N ASP A 134 -5.73 -4.60 7.14
CA ASP A 134 -6.77 -3.61 6.85
C ASP A 134 -7.99 -4.25 6.18
N CYS A 135 -7.81 -5.17 5.23
CA CYS A 135 -8.92 -5.93 4.65
C CYS A 135 -9.70 -6.74 5.68
N LEU A 136 -9.04 -7.21 6.75
CA LEU A 136 -9.73 -7.89 7.84
C LEU A 136 -10.42 -6.91 8.81
N ARG A 137 -9.79 -5.75 9.06
CA ARG A 137 -10.17 -4.82 10.14
C ARG A 137 -11.20 -3.79 9.68
N ILE A 138 -11.13 -3.36 8.42
CA ILE A 138 -11.90 -2.26 7.86
C ILE A 138 -12.88 -2.83 6.83
N PRO A 139 -14.21 -2.70 7.03
CA PRO A 139 -15.19 -3.27 6.12
C PRO A 139 -15.01 -2.85 4.65
N ALA A 140 -14.72 -1.57 4.40
CA ALA A 140 -14.49 -1.05 3.04
C ALA A 140 -13.25 -1.69 2.37
N CYS A 141 -12.16 -1.88 3.10
CA CYS A 141 -10.98 -2.59 2.57
C CYS A 141 -11.26 -4.08 2.39
N GLY A 142 -12.10 -4.69 3.24
CA GLY A 142 -12.47 -6.10 3.13
C GLY A 142 -13.17 -6.44 1.81
N VAL A 143 -13.91 -5.48 1.24
CA VAL A 143 -14.50 -5.64 -0.10
C VAL A 143 -13.44 -5.81 -1.17
N LEU A 144 -12.27 -5.16 -1.07
CA LEU A 144 -11.19 -5.29 -2.06
C LEU A 144 -10.71 -6.74 -2.24
N GLN A 145 -10.85 -7.60 -1.22
CA GLN A 145 -10.49 -9.01 -1.33
C GLN A 145 -11.28 -9.75 -2.40
N THR A 146 -12.53 -9.37 -2.64
CA THR A 146 -13.34 -9.99 -3.70
C THR A 146 -12.96 -9.53 -5.10
N PHE A 147 -12.15 -8.47 -5.19
CA PHE A 147 -11.60 -7.94 -6.44
C PHE A 147 -10.14 -8.35 -6.68
N GLU A 148 -9.43 -8.90 -5.69
CA GLU A 148 -8.04 -9.41 -5.87
C GLU A 148 -7.84 -10.29 -7.12
N PRO A 149 -8.80 -11.15 -7.55
CA PRO A 149 -8.67 -11.92 -8.78
C PRO A 149 -8.48 -11.07 -10.05
N LEU A 150 -8.80 -9.77 -10.04
CA LEU A 150 -8.51 -8.86 -11.15
C LEU A 150 -7.01 -8.78 -11.41
N PHE A 151 -6.18 -8.64 -10.37
CA PHE A 151 -4.73 -8.59 -10.55
C PHE A 151 -4.22 -9.91 -11.14
N GLU A 152 -4.64 -11.05 -10.60
CA GLU A 152 -4.23 -12.35 -11.15
C GLU A 152 -4.59 -12.50 -12.64
N GLN A 153 -5.77 -12.04 -13.04
CA GLN A 153 -6.22 -12.05 -14.43
C GLN A 153 -5.41 -11.09 -15.32
N ILE A 154 -5.08 -9.88 -14.85
CA ILE A 154 -4.21 -8.93 -15.58
C ILE A 154 -2.79 -9.51 -15.70
N LEU A 155 -2.23 -10.05 -14.62
CA LEU A 155 -0.91 -10.69 -14.61
C LEU A 155 -0.83 -11.85 -15.60
N LYS A 156 -1.94 -12.58 -15.80
CA LYS A 156 -2.02 -13.70 -16.75
C LYS A 156 -2.41 -13.28 -18.17
N GLY A 157 -2.56 -11.98 -18.44
CA GLY A 157 -2.99 -11.45 -19.75
C GLY A 157 -4.42 -11.84 -20.13
N GLN A 158 -5.25 -12.23 -19.15
CA GLN A 158 -6.66 -12.57 -19.36
C GLN A 158 -7.52 -11.31 -19.47
N ILE A 159 -7.12 -10.25 -18.76
CA ILE A 159 -7.67 -8.90 -18.87
C ILE A 159 -6.57 -8.01 -19.44
N ILE A 160 -6.91 -7.24 -20.47
CA ILE A 160 -6.05 -6.19 -21.00
C ILE A 160 -6.58 -4.87 -20.47
N ILE A 161 -5.73 -4.08 -19.79
CA ILE A 161 -6.08 -2.73 -19.37
C ILE A 161 -6.27 -1.90 -20.65
N PRO A 162 -7.49 -1.44 -20.96
CA PRO A 162 -7.75 -0.82 -22.24
C PRO A 162 -7.18 0.60 -22.27
N ASN A 163 -6.69 1.03 -23.44
CA ASN A 163 -6.28 2.42 -23.65
C ASN A 163 -7.47 3.39 -23.59
N THR A 164 -8.66 2.89 -23.94
CA THR A 164 -9.93 3.64 -23.92
C THR A 164 -10.96 2.81 -23.17
N PRO A 165 -11.58 3.33 -22.11
CA PRO A 165 -12.57 2.57 -21.34
C PRO A 165 -13.86 2.34 -22.14
N SER A 166 -14.60 1.29 -21.80
CA SER A 166 -15.95 1.09 -22.35
C SER A 166 -16.96 2.05 -21.72
N ILE A 167 -18.12 2.22 -22.35
CA ILE A 167 -19.20 3.05 -21.79
C ILE A 167 -19.65 2.50 -20.44
N GLU A 168 -19.80 1.18 -20.32
CA GLU A 168 -20.22 0.51 -19.10
C GLU A 168 -19.22 0.69 -17.96
N GLN A 169 -17.91 0.66 -18.27
CA GLN A 169 -16.85 0.89 -17.30
C GLN A 169 -16.88 2.35 -16.79
N VAL A 170 -17.07 3.31 -17.69
CA VAL A 170 -17.21 4.73 -17.33
C VAL A 170 -18.46 4.94 -16.49
N ASP A 171 -19.60 4.39 -16.91
CA ASP A 171 -20.88 4.52 -16.20
C ASP A 171 -20.81 3.92 -14.80
N PHE A 172 -20.19 2.73 -14.66
CA PHE A 172 -19.96 2.11 -13.37
C PHE A 172 -19.12 3.02 -12.46
N TRP A 173 -17.98 3.50 -12.96
CA TRP A 173 -17.10 4.39 -12.20
C TRP A 173 -17.79 5.69 -11.78
N VAL A 174 -18.46 6.38 -12.70
CA VAL A 174 -19.16 7.64 -12.44
C VAL A 174 -20.29 7.43 -11.43
N THR A 175 -21.05 6.34 -11.57
CA THR A 175 -22.11 5.98 -10.61
C THR A 175 -21.57 5.78 -9.20
N LYS A 176 -20.41 5.14 -9.08
CA LYS A 176 -19.78 4.83 -7.79
C LYS A 176 -19.11 6.04 -7.15
N THR A 177 -18.48 6.89 -7.94
CA THR A 177 -17.53 7.90 -7.44
C THR A 177 -17.97 9.34 -7.65
N SER A 178 -18.90 9.58 -8.58
CA SER A 178 -19.23 10.92 -9.09
C SER A 178 -17.99 11.69 -9.61
N GLN A 179 -16.97 10.96 -10.08
CA GLN A 179 -15.75 11.52 -10.65
C GLN A 179 -15.63 11.11 -12.14
N PRO A 180 -14.98 11.91 -12.98
CA PRO A 180 -14.58 11.47 -14.31
C PRO A 180 -13.72 10.20 -14.24
N PHE A 181 -13.84 9.31 -15.23
CA PHE A 181 -12.99 8.13 -15.34
C PHE A 181 -11.56 8.51 -15.74
N ASP A 182 -11.39 9.37 -16.74
CA ASP A 182 -10.08 9.87 -17.14
C ASP A 182 -9.47 10.72 -16.02
N TYR A 183 -8.26 10.37 -15.60
CA TYR A 183 -7.51 11.11 -14.60
C TYR A 183 -7.15 12.53 -15.06
N ILE A 184 -7.01 12.78 -16.36
CA ILE A 184 -6.76 14.12 -16.92
C ILE A 184 -7.98 15.03 -16.77
N ASP A 185 -9.18 14.49 -16.96
CA ASP A 185 -10.42 15.24 -16.72
C ASP A 185 -10.63 15.46 -15.21
N SER A 186 -10.32 14.43 -14.42
CA SER A 186 -10.45 14.49 -12.96
C SER A 186 -9.53 15.56 -12.35
N VAL A 187 -8.27 15.70 -12.80
CA VAL A 187 -7.35 16.73 -12.23
C VAL A 187 -7.83 18.16 -12.44
N GLN A 188 -8.68 18.42 -13.44
CA GLN A 188 -9.23 19.75 -13.70
C GLN A 188 -10.44 20.07 -12.80
N LEU A 189 -11.19 19.05 -12.41
CA LEU A 189 -12.47 19.20 -11.69
C LEU A 189 -12.33 18.91 -10.19
N PHE A 190 -11.41 18.02 -9.81
CA PHE A 190 -11.29 17.51 -8.45
C PHE A 190 -10.31 18.34 -7.62
N ASN A 191 -10.83 19.37 -6.96
CA ASN A 191 -10.03 20.32 -6.19
C ASN A 191 -10.39 20.39 -4.70
N GLN A 192 -11.41 19.66 -4.27
CA GLN A 192 -11.93 19.66 -2.89
C GLN A 192 -12.21 18.26 -2.39
N ARG A 193 -12.15 18.10 -1.07
CA ARG A 193 -12.62 16.93 -0.36
C ARG A 193 -13.35 17.30 0.92
N THR A 194 -14.09 16.36 1.48
CA THR A 194 -14.73 16.52 2.79
C THR A 194 -13.88 15.88 3.89
N ILE A 195 -13.75 16.58 5.02
CA ILE A 195 -13.22 16.06 6.27
C ILE A 195 -14.27 16.20 7.38
N ALA A 196 -14.15 15.41 8.44
CA ALA A 196 -14.96 15.59 9.64
C ALA A 196 -14.18 16.40 10.68
N CYS A 197 -14.81 17.44 11.24
CA CYS A 197 -14.19 18.21 12.33
C CYS A 197 -13.77 17.28 13.48
N PRO A 198 -12.51 17.32 13.94
CA PRO A 198 -12.04 16.35 14.92
C PRO A 198 -12.64 16.58 16.32
N HIS A 199 -13.32 17.71 16.55
CA HIS A 199 -14.05 17.98 17.78
C HIS A 199 -15.55 17.61 17.67
N CYS A 200 -16.27 18.21 16.71
CA CYS A 200 -17.75 18.14 16.64
C CYS A 200 -18.30 17.33 15.47
N THR A 201 -17.45 16.58 14.74
CA THR A 201 -17.78 15.74 13.56
C THR A 201 -18.42 16.44 12.36
N MET A 202 -18.67 17.74 12.43
CA MET A 202 -19.25 18.50 11.33
C MET A 202 -18.45 18.33 10.04
N PRO A 203 -19.11 17.99 8.91
CA PRO A 203 -18.47 17.91 7.61
C PRO A 203 -17.96 19.29 7.18
N ILE A 204 -16.73 19.34 6.70
CA ILE A 204 -16.07 20.56 6.20
C ILE A 204 -15.47 20.24 4.84
N ALA A 205 -15.88 20.98 3.81
CA ALA A 205 -15.22 20.97 2.52
C ALA A 205 -13.90 21.74 2.62
N VAL A 206 -12.80 21.11 2.21
CA VAL A 206 -11.47 21.70 2.19
C VAL A 206 -10.86 21.54 0.80
N TYR A 207 -10.11 22.56 0.36
CA TYR A 207 -9.37 22.47 -0.89
C TYR A 207 -8.19 21.50 -0.74
N LEU A 208 -7.94 20.72 -1.80
CA LEU A 208 -6.81 19.81 -1.87
C LEU A 208 -5.49 20.58 -1.97
N MET A 209 -5.49 21.70 -2.69
CA MET A 209 -4.36 22.61 -2.87
C MET A 209 -4.81 24.06 -2.72
N THR A 210 -3.92 24.92 -2.23
CA THR A 210 -4.13 26.38 -2.15
C THR A 210 -2.82 27.11 -2.43
N ASP A 211 -2.90 28.36 -2.88
CA ASP A 211 -1.70 29.19 -3.14
C ASP A 211 -0.90 29.48 -1.86
N ASN A 212 -1.58 29.54 -0.71
CA ASN A 212 -0.95 29.80 0.59
C ASN A 212 -0.31 28.56 1.22
N GLY A 213 -0.36 27.39 0.57
CA GLY A 213 0.29 26.17 1.09
C GLY A 213 -0.50 25.43 2.17
N THR A 214 -1.79 25.74 2.36
CA THR A 214 -2.64 25.22 3.44
C THR A 214 -3.69 24.19 3.00
N GLY A 215 -3.65 23.74 1.75
CA GLY A 215 -4.54 22.71 1.21
C GLY A 215 -4.26 21.33 1.80
N TYR A 216 -5.21 20.41 1.69
CA TYR A 216 -5.15 19.09 2.32
C TYR A 216 -3.94 18.25 1.89
N LEU A 217 -3.51 18.35 0.63
CA LEU A 217 -2.32 17.65 0.12
C LEU A 217 -1.01 18.37 0.45
N GLN A 218 -1.05 19.54 1.07
CA GLN A 218 0.13 20.35 1.40
C GLN A 218 0.57 20.12 2.86
N GLN A 219 1.84 20.40 3.14
CA GLN A 219 2.47 20.13 4.45
C GLN A 219 1.84 20.95 5.58
N ASN A 220 1.50 22.22 5.32
CA ASN A 220 0.95 23.13 6.32
C ASN A 220 -0.59 23.13 6.33
N PHE A 221 -1.20 21.96 6.03
CA PHE A 221 -2.65 21.82 5.99
C PHE A 221 -3.29 22.38 7.27
N THR A 222 -4.22 23.34 7.07
CA THR A 222 -5.03 23.88 8.14
C THR A 222 -6.42 24.24 7.64
N ALA A 223 -7.43 23.97 8.45
CA ALA A 223 -8.83 24.36 8.19
C ALA A 223 -9.50 24.83 9.49
N ASN A 224 -10.65 25.50 9.37
CA ASN A 224 -11.42 25.93 10.54
C ASN A 224 -12.80 25.28 10.54
N CYS A 225 -13.32 24.99 11.73
CA CYS A 225 -14.69 24.50 11.85
C CYS A 225 -15.69 25.64 11.63
N ILE A 226 -16.63 25.45 10.70
CA ILE A 226 -17.66 26.45 10.36
C ILE A 226 -18.82 26.52 11.37
N GLN A 227 -18.90 25.56 12.30
CA GLN A 227 -20.02 25.40 13.23
C GLN A 227 -19.76 26.02 14.61
N GLY A 228 -18.70 26.80 14.77
CA GLY A 228 -18.45 27.54 16.01
C GLY A 228 -18.14 26.66 17.22
N CYS A 229 -17.74 25.39 17.04
CA CYS A 229 -17.38 24.49 18.15
C CYS A 229 -16.11 24.89 18.93
N GLY A 230 -15.59 26.10 18.72
CA GLY A 230 -14.38 26.62 19.37
C GLY A 230 -13.06 26.06 18.85
N LEU A 231 -13.06 24.99 18.04
CA LEU A 231 -11.84 24.43 17.47
C LEU A 231 -11.31 25.29 16.30
N LEU A 232 -10.18 25.94 16.53
CA LEU A 232 -9.40 26.67 15.52
C LEU A 232 -8.21 25.83 15.06
N GLY A 233 -7.88 25.83 13.77
CA GLY A 233 -6.69 25.16 13.23
C GLY A 233 -6.79 23.63 13.25
N ILE A 234 -7.65 23.07 12.41
CA ILE A 234 -7.73 21.63 12.13
C ILE A 234 -6.53 21.25 11.28
N THR A 235 -5.67 20.36 11.79
CA THR A 235 -4.50 19.83 11.09
C THR A 235 -4.62 18.32 10.89
N LYS A 236 -3.72 17.71 10.10
CA LYS A 236 -3.67 16.25 9.91
C LYS A 236 -3.43 15.51 11.23
N GLU A 237 -2.62 16.07 12.13
CA GLU A 237 -2.35 15.49 13.44
C GLU A 237 -3.61 15.44 14.31
N ARG A 238 -4.46 16.47 14.27
CA ARG A 238 -5.72 16.50 15.03
C ARG A 238 -6.74 15.51 14.46
N LEU A 239 -6.79 15.39 13.13
CA LEU A 239 -7.59 14.39 12.43
C LEU A 239 -7.15 12.97 12.78
N ALA A 240 -5.85 12.70 12.73
CA ALA A 240 -5.24 11.43 13.13
C ALA A 240 -5.46 11.10 14.61
N PHE A 241 -5.35 12.11 15.49
CA PHE A 241 -5.64 11.96 16.92
C PHE A 241 -7.08 11.47 17.13
N ARG A 242 -8.07 12.11 16.48
CA ARG A 242 -9.46 11.64 16.57
C ARG A 242 -9.60 10.21 16.07
N LYS A 243 -9.04 9.89 14.89
CA LYS A 243 -9.09 8.54 14.30
C LYS A 243 -8.55 7.49 15.29
N PHE A 244 -7.39 7.74 15.90
CA PHE A 244 -6.79 6.84 16.88
C PHE A 244 -7.68 6.61 18.10
N VAL A 245 -8.19 7.69 18.69
CA VAL A 245 -9.04 7.60 19.89
C VAL A 245 -10.37 6.91 19.57
N GLN A 246 -10.92 7.16 18.38
CA GLN A 246 -12.11 6.46 17.90
C GLN A 246 -11.83 4.96 17.73
N ASP A 247 -10.72 4.58 17.09
CA ASP A 247 -10.34 3.18 16.89
C ASP A 247 -10.07 2.46 18.22
N LEU A 248 -9.61 3.17 19.26
CA LEU A 248 -9.46 2.64 20.62
C LEU A 248 -10.81 2.36 21.31
N ALA A 249 -11.75 3.30 21.20
CA ALA A 249 -13.05 3.25 21.87
C ALA A 249 -14.05 2.33 21.16
N ALA A 250 -13.97 2.22 19.83
CA ALA A 250 -14.90 1.43 19.03
C ALA A 250 -14.68 -0.07 19.19
N THR A 251 -15.75 -0.87 19.18
CA THR A 251 -15.70 -2.32 19.02
C THR A 251 -16.93 -2.77 18.22
N PRO A 252 -16.79 -3.24 16.96
CA PRO A 252 -15.56 -3.43 16.17
C PRO A 252 -14.85 -2.12 15.74
N PRO A 253 -13.57 -2.17 15.30
CA PRO A 253 -12.72 -3.35 15.15
C PRO A 253 -12.16 -3.89 16.48
N ALA A 254 -11.95 -5.19 16.58
CA ALA A 254 -11.41 -5.82 17.80
C ALA A 254 -9.90 -5.60 18.01
N TYR A 255 -9.20 -4.98 17.05
CA TYR A 255 -7.74 -4.88 17.00
C TYR A 255 -7.30 -3.48 16.57
N LEU A 256 -6.09 -3.08 16.96
CA LEU A 256 -5.42 -1.88 16.48
C LEU A 256 -4.55 -2.21 15.27
N PRO A 257 -4.36 -1.27 14.33
CA PRO A 257 -3.48 -1.48 13.19
C PRO A 257 -2.06 -1.81 13.63
N GLY A 258 -1.40 -2.74 12.93
CA GLY A 258 -0.03 -3.14 13.16
C GLY A 258 0.14 -4.19 14.26
N THR A 259 -0.96 -4.64 14.88
CA THR A 259 -0.94 -5.65 15.95
C THR A 259 -1.14 -7.08 15.44
N PHE A 260 -1.62 -7.21 14.20
CA PHE A 260 -2.01 -8.50 13.64
C PHE A 260 -0.92 -9.12 12.75
N PHE A 261 -0.03 -9.92 13.37
CA PHE A 261 1.17 -10.45 12.68
C PHE A 261 0.96 -11.78 11.94
N ASN A 262 -0.03 -12.59 12.33
CA ASN A 262 -0.37 -13.83 11.62
C ASN A 262 -1.88 -14.12 11.72
N PRO A 263 -2.64 -13.88 10.63
CA PRO A 263 -4.08 -14.09 10.62
C PRO A 263 -4.54 -15.50 10.93
N ALA A 264 -3.72 -16.52 10.65
CA ALA A 264 -4.11 -17.91 10.77
C ALA A 264 -4.08 -18.43 12.22
N SER A 265 -3.41 -17.73 13.14
CA SER A 265 -3.23 -18.20 14.52
C SER A 265 -4.28 -17.62 15.49
N PRO A 266 -5.12 -18.45 16.13
CA PRO A 266 -6.03 -18.00 17.19
C PRO A 266 -5.31 -17.34 18.37
N ALA A 267 -4.09 -17.79 18.70
CA ALA A 267 -3.28 -17.20 19.75
C ALA A 267 -2.85 -15.76 19.41
N ALA A 268 -2.44 -15.50 18.16
CA ALA A 268 -2.08 -14.16 17.70
C ALA A 268 -3.29 -13.20 17.74
N ARG A 269 -4.48 -13.68 17.35
CA ARG A 269 -5.74 -12.92 17.49
C ARG A 269 -6.00 -12.55 18.95
N ASN A 270 -5.92 -13.51 19.87
CA ASN A 270 -6.17 -13.26 21.29
C ASN A 270 -5.18 -12.28 21.90
N ALA A 271 -3.89 -12.38 21.56
CA ALA A 271 -2.87 -11.44 21.99
C ALA A 271 -3.16 -10.01 21.50
N SER A 272 -3.59 -9.86 20.24
CA SER A 272 -3.95 -8.56 19.65
C SER A 272 -5.16 -7.91 20.36
N LYS A 273 -6.19 -8.71 20.71
CA LYS A 273 -7.34 -8.21 21.51
C LYS A 273 -6.93 -7.78 22.90
N ALA A 274 -6.12 -8.61 23.58
CA ALA A 274 -5.64 -8.31 24.93
C ALA A 274 -4.82 -7.01 24.94
N MET A 275 -4.02 -6.79 23.90
CA MET A 275 -3.25 -5.57 23.72
C MET A 275 -4.12 -4.32 23.55
N LYS A 276 -5.12 -4.37 22.66
CA LYS A 276 -6.06 -3.24 22.52
C LYS A 276 -6.72 -2.93 23.87
N ARG A 277 -7.18 -3.95 24.60
CA ARG A 277 -7.77 -3.78 25.94
C ARG A 277 -6.80 -3.13 26.93
N GLN A 278 -5.54 -3.56 26.94
CA GLN A 278 -4.52 -2.99 27.81
C GLN A 278 -4.24 -1.52 27.46
N VAL A 279 -4.11 -1.18 26.18
CA VAL A 279 -3.89 0.19 25.72
C VAL A 279 -5.10 1.07 26.08
N SER A 280 -6.32 0.61 25.78
CA SER A 280 -7.56 1.32 26.12
C SER A 280 -7.69 1.54 27.62
N ALA A 281 -7.46 0.53 28.45
CA ALA A 281 -7.56 0.65 29.91
C ALA A 281 -6.55 1.66 30.50
N ASN A 282 -5.33 1.68 29.99
CA ASN A 282 -4.32 2.66 30.42
C ASN A 282 -4.72 4.10 30.05
N ILE A 283 -5.31 4.31 28.86
CA ILE A 283 -5.79 5.62 28.45
C ILE A 283 -7.03 6.02 29.26
N GLU A 284 -7.99 5.11 29.44
CA GLU A 284 -9.21 5.33 30.23
C GLU A 284 -8.90 5.85 31.63
N ALA A 285 -7.91 5.25 32.30
CA ALA A 285 -7.49 5.68 33.64
C ALA A 285 -7.02 7.15 33.69
N ASN A 286 -6.48 7.68 32.58
CA ASN A 286 -6.04 9.09 32.51
C ASN A 286 -7.17 10.06 32.15
N ILE A 287 -8.14 9.60 31.35
CA ILE A 287 -9.18 10.46 30.78
C ILE A 287 -10.49 10.44 31.60
N GLU A 288 -10.65 9.50 32.54
CA GLU A 288 -11.84 9.36 33.40
C GLU A 288 -12.25 10.65 34.11
N LEU A 289 -11.27 11.46 34.56
CA LEU A 289 -11.55 12.74 35.22
C LEU A 289 -12.03 13.86 34.26
N TYR A 290 -11.97 13.63 32.95
CA TYR A 290 -12.26 14.62 31.92
C TYR A 290 -13.56 14.34 31.15
N GLY A 291 -14.29 13.26 31.49
CA GLY A 291 -15.62 13.02 30.94
C GLY A 291 -16.26 11.71 31.43
N SER A 292 -17.59 11.69 31.47
CA SER A 292 -18.39 10.57 31.97
C SER A 292 -18.69 9.52 30.90
N PHE A 293 -17.68 9.07 30.16
CA PHE A 293 -17.90 8.09 29.08
C PHE A 293 -18.40 6.74 29.59
N ARG A 294 -18.12 6.39 30.86
CA ARG A 294 -18.60 5.15 31.50
C ARG A 294 -20.11 5.12 31.78
N ASP A 295 -20.80 6.26 31.64
CA ASP A 295 -22.26 6.33 31.78
C ASP A 295 -22.98 5.71 30.58
N TYR A 296 -22.25 5.48 29.48
CA TYR A 296 -22.77 4.93 28.25
C TYR A 296 -22.31 3.48 28.02
N PRO A 297 -23.12 2.65 27.36
CA PRO A 297 -22.72 1.29 26.98
C PRO A 297 -21.42 1.29 26.15
N GLN A 298 -20.45 0.47 26.53
CA GLN A 298 -19.16 0.41 25.84
C GLN A 298 -19.35 0.14 24.34
N GLY A 299 -18.73 0.99 23.51
CA GLY A 299 -18.81 0.90 22.05
C GLY A 299 -20.05 1.56 21.42
N SER A 300 -20.98 2.10 22.21
CA SER A 300 -22.08 2.90 21.66
C SER A 300 -21.57 4.21 21.05
N PRO A 301 -22.31 4.84 20.11
CA PRO A 301 -21.96 6.15 19.56
C PRO A 301 -21.72 7.21 20.65
N GLU A 302 -22.53 7.20 21.72
CA GLU A 302 -22.43 8.12 22.85
C GLU A 302 -21.16 7.86 23.67
N TYR A 303 -20.86 6.59 23.97
CA TYR A 303 -19.61 6.18 24.64
C TYR A 303 -18.40 6.66 23.84
N ILE A 304 -18.36 6.37 22.53
CA ILE A 304 -17.25 6.74 21.65
C ILE A 304 -17.08 8.26 21.62
N ASN A 305 -18.18 9.01 21.48
CA ASN A 305 -18.12 10.47 21.45
C ASN A 305 -17.63 11.05 22.79
N ALA A 306 -18.18 10.59 23.92
CA ALA A 306 -17.77 11.02 25.25
C ALA A 306 -16.30 10.68 25.53
N TYR A 307 -15.83 9.50 25.11
CA TYR A 307 -14.44 9.06 25.23
C TYR A 307 -13.51 9.99 24.43
N ILE A 308 -13.86 10.30 23.18
CA ILE A 308 -13.09 11.21 22.33
C ILE A 308 -12.99 12.60 22.96
N LEU A 309 -14.10 13.15 23.45
CA LEU A 309 -14.10 14.48 24.08
C LEU A 309 -13.28 14.49 25.37
N ALA A 310 -13.35 13.45 26.19
CA ALA A 310 -12.51 13.30 27.39
C ALA A 310 -11.01 13.25 27.02
N ALA A 311 -10.65 12.48 25.98
CA ALA A 311 -9.28 12.41 25.49
C ALA A 311 -8.79 13.74 24.89
N ILE A 312 -9.65 14.48 24.19
CA ILE A 312 -9.35 15.84 23.70
C ILE A 312 -9.10 16.79 24.87
N SER A 313 -9.96 16.77 25.89
CA SER A 313 -9.80 17.62 27.09
C SER A 313 -8.52 17.31 27.84
N TYR A 314 -8.16 16.03 27.99
CA TYR A 314 -6.92 15.61 28.63
C TYR A 314 -5.68 15.96 27.81
N ALA A 315 -5.65 15.58 26.52
CA ALA A 315 -4.43 15.59 25.72
C ALA A 315 -4.29 16.81 24.79
N SER A 316 -5.36 17.58 24.59
CA SER A 316 -5.41 18.73 23.67
C SER A 316 -4.93 18.36 22.25
N PHE A 317 -5.39 17.21 21.74
CA PHE A 317 -4.96 16.59 20.48
C PHE A 317 -3.48 16.17 20.39
N SER A 318 -2.73 16.18 21.50
CA SER A 318 -1.35 15.70 21.51
C SER A 318 -1.28 14.18 21.67
N MET A 319 -0.88 13.48 20.59
CA MET A 319 -0.68 12.02 20.62
C MET A 319 0.34 11.61 21.69
N SER A 320 1.46 12.35 21.79
CA SER A 320 2.52 12.07 22.76
C SER A 320 2.06 12.25 24.20
N LYS A 321 1.16 13.21 24.48
CA LYS A 321 0.56 13.38 25.80
C LYS A 321 -0.42 12.25 26.13
N LEU A 322 -1.23 11.83 25.16
CA LEU A 322 -2.21 10.75 25.34
C LEU A 322 -1.54 9.42 25.68
N ILE A 323 -0.47 9.08 24.97
CA ILE A 323 0.23 7.79 25.13
C ILE A 323 1.32 7.81 26.19
N LYS A 324 1.56 8.92 26.89
CA LYS A 324 2.72 9.08 27.80
C LYS A 324 2.81 7.99 28.88
N THR A 325 1.67 7.48 29.33
CA THR A 325 1.59 6.42 30.36
C THR A 325 1.63 5.01 29.79
N ILE A 326 1.46 4.87 28.47
CA ILE A 326 1.73 3.62 27.76
C ILE A 326 3.23 3.59 27.54
N ASN A 327 3.91 2.47 27.83
CA ASN A 327 5.35 2.34 27.63
C ASN A 327 5.73 2.69 26.17
N PRO A 328 6.24 3.91 25.91
CA PRO A 328 6.36 4.44 24.56
C PRO A 328 7.59 3.88 23.83
N SER A 329 8.46 3.17 24.57
CA SER A 329 9.68 2.54 24.06
C SER A 329 9.43 1.19 23.38
N SER A 330 8.19 0.74 23.25
CA SER A 330 7.88 -0.49 22.51
C SER A 330 7.83 -0.19 21.00
N THR A 331 8.61 -0.94 20.21
CA THR A 331 8.58 -0.91 18.74
C THR A 331 7.17 -1.09 18.17
N LEU A 332 6.32 -1.79 18.91
CA LEU A 332 4.94 -2.03 18.57
C LEU A 332 4.03 -0.80 18.70
N ILE A 333 4.17 0.01 19.75
CA ILE A 333 3.40 1.26 19.86
C ILE A 333 3.77 2.21 18.72
N ASN A 334 5.06 2.31 18.38
CA ASN A 334 5.50 3.09 17.22
C ASN A 334 4.87 2.58 15.91
N LYS A 335 4.77 1.25 15.73
CA LYS A 335 4.08 0.65 14.58
C LYS A 335 2.57 0.93 14.57
N ILE A 336 1.90 0.89 15.71
CA ILE A 336 0.48 1.27 15.81
C ILE A 336 0.32 2.74 15.41
N LEU A 337 1.16 3.62 15.95
CA LEU A 337 1.05 5.07 15.73
C LEU A 337 1.41 5.47 14.30
N SER A 338 2.26 4.73 13.60
CA SER A 338 2.55 5.01 12.18
C SER A 338 1.33 4.88 11.27
N ALA A 339 0.27 4.18 11.71
CA ALA A 339 -1.01 4.08 11.01
C ALA A 339 -1.93 5.31 11.17
N TYR A 340 -1.53 6.29 11.99
CA TYR A 340 -2.32 7.48 12.31
C TYR A 340 -1.56 8.75 11.93
N ASN A 341 -1.58 9.08 10.64
CA ASN A 341 -0.97 10.29 10.09
C ASN A 341 -2.00 11.24 9.41
N ASN A 342 -3.24 10.77 9.19
CA ASN A 342 -4.35 11.52 8.62
C ASN A 342 -5.71 10.87 9.00
N ASP A 343 -6.81 11.35 8.42
CA ASP A 343 -8.18 10.85 8.63
C ASP A 343 -8.61 9.69 7.69
N LYS A 344 -7.77 9.25 6.74
CA LYS A 344 -8.10 8.13 5.86
C LYS A 344 -8.10 6.81 6.64
N ILE A 345 -8.87 5.84 6.17
CA ILE A 345 -9.10 4.56 6.86
C ILE A 345 -7.86 3.66 6.89
N TYR A 346 -6.97 3.78 5.90
CA TYR A 346 -5.80 2.92 5.72
C TYR A 346 -4.78 3.05 6.84
N SER A 347 -4.03 1.97 7.09
CA SER A 347 -2.95 1.94 8.09
C SER A 347 -1.58 2.31 7.52
N ILE A 348 -1.53 2.66 6.25
CA ILE A 348 -0.32 3.05 5.53
C ILE A 348 -0.52 4.39 4.85
N ASP A 349 0.55 5.19 4.79
CA ASP A 349 0.61 6.34 3.90
C ASP A 349 0.67 5.88 2.44
N LEU A 350 -0.49 5.82 1.78
CA LEU A 350 -0.62 5.41 0.38
C LEU A 350 0.10 6.37 -0.59
N ILE A 351 0.16 7.67 -0.29
CA ILE A 351 0.90 8.63 -1.12
C ILE A 351 2.39 8.26 -1.07
N GLY A 352 2.94 8.11 0.13
CA GLY A 352 4.31 7.68 0.32
C GLY A 352 4.59 6.29 -0.27
N ALA A 353 3.64 5.35 -0.20
CA ALA A 353 3.79 4.02 -0.79
C ALA A 353 3.96 4.08 -2.32
N VAL A 354 3.09 4.81 -3.02
CA VAL A 354 3.19 5.00 -4.48
C VAL A 354 4.49 5.70 -4.86
N LEU A 355 4.88 6.75 -4.12
CA LEU A 355 6.12 7.47 -4.40
C LEU A 355 7.37 6.61 -4.21
N ARG A 356 7.42 5.76 -3.17
CA ARG A 356 8.53 4.81 -2.96
C ARG A 356 8.61 3.80 -4.12
N GLN A 357 7.46 3.28 -4.55
CA GLN A 357 7.37 2.35 -5.68
C GLN A 357 7.79 3.00 -7.01
N GLY A 358 7.58 4.31 -7.18
CA GLY A 358 7.99 5.03 -8.38
C GLY A 358 9.47 4.86 -8.76
N SER A 359 10.36 4.75 -7.77
CA SER A 359 11.80 4.52 -8.03
C SER A 359 12.10 3.12 -8.61
N PHE A 360 11.32 2.12 -8.21
CA PHE A 360 11.40 0.76 -8.75
C PHE A 360 10.86 0.72 -10.18
N VAL A 361 9.69 1.33 -10.41
CA VAL A 361 9.09 1.43 -11.76
C VAL A 361 10.03 2.12 -12.74
N GLN A 362 10.63 3.25 -12.34
CA GLN A 362 11.58 3.98 -13.18
C GLN A 362 12.78 3.12 -13.58
N LYS A 363 13.39 2.39 -12.63
CA LYS A 363 14.51 1.49 -12.93
C LYS A 363 14.13 0.41 -13.93
N MET A 364 12.96 -0.20 -13.79
CA MET A 364 12.47 -1.21 -14.74
C MET A 364 12.19 -0.62 -16.13
N TYR A 365 11.69 0.61 -16.18
CA TYR A 365 11.46 1.35 -17.42
C TYR A 365 12.77 1.72 -18.11
N ASP A 366 13.74 2.27 -17.38
CA ASP A 366 15.05 2.67 -17.92
C ASP A 366 15.85 1.47 -18.45
N LEU A 367 15.75 0.32 -17.78
CA LEU A 367 16.31 -0.96 -18.26
C LEU A 367 15.60 -1.53 -19.50
N GLN A 368 14.52 -0.91 -19.96
CA GLN A 368 13.66 -1.37 -21.05
C GLN A 368 12.93 -2.70 -20.78
N TRP A 369 12.98 -3.21 -19.55
CA TRP A 369 12.30 -4.47 -19.18
C TRP A 369 10.77 -4.36 -19.26
N THR A 370 10.23 -3.15 -19.09
CA THR A 370 8.79 -2.89 -19.25
C THR A 370 8.38 -2.68 -20.71
N ARG A 371 9.32 -2.62 -21.67
CA ARG A 371 9.01 -2.38 -23.07
C ARG A 371 8.16 -3.54 -23.62
N PRO A 372 7.02 -3.26 -24.28
CA PRO A 372 6.22 -4.31 -24.92
C PRO A 372 7.08 -5.20 -25.82
N GLY A 373 6.92 -6.51 -25.66
CA GLY A 373 7.64 -7.53 -26.43
C GLY A 373 9.12 -7.73 -26.09
N PHE A 374 9.66 -7.07 -25.05
CA PHE A 374 11.08 -7.22 -24.68
C PHE A 374 11.46 -8.67 -24.33
N PHE A 375 10.53 -9.43 -23.75
CA PHE A 375 10.75 -10.81 -23.31
C PHE A 375 10.03 -11.83 -24.22
N ASP A 376 9.71 -11.51 -25.48
CA ASP A 376 8.99 -12.44 -26.35
C ASP A 376 9.89 -13.55 -26.91
N GLU A 377 11.19 -13.27 -27.05
CA GLU A 377 12.16 -14.25 -27.51
C GLU A 377 12.70 -15.12 -26.36
N PRO A 378 12.89 -16.44 -26.56
CA PRO A 378 13.33 -17.36 -25.50
C PRO A 378 14.66 -16.96 -24.84
N GLN A 379 15.55 -16.33 -25.60
CA GLN A 379 16.85 -15.85 -25.09
C GLN A 379 16.70 -14.72 -24.07
N ASP A 380 15.70 -13.85 -24.25
CA ASP A 380 15.43 -12.74 -23.35
C ASP A 380 14.69 -13.22 -22.10
N GLU A 381 13.78 -14.21 -22.23
CA GLU A 381 13.10 -14.86 -21.11
C GLU A 381 14.06 -15.50 -20.10
N MET A 382 15.27 -15.88 -20.51
CA MET A 382 16.28 -16.47 -19.62
C MET A 382 16.58 -15.58 -18.42
N ALA A 383 16.54 -14.25 -18.58
CA ALA A 383 16.71 -13.32 -17.46
C ALA A 383 15.60 -13.49 -16.40
N LEU A 384 14.35 -13.69 -16.82
CA LEU A 384 13.21 -13.89 -15.92
C LEU A 384 13.27 -15.28 -15.25
N HIS A 385 13.74 -16.30 -15.96
CA HIS A 385 14.01 -17.61 -15.36
C HIS A 385 15.05 -17.54 -14.24
N HIS A 386 16.16 -16.82 -14.47
CA HIS A 386 17.18 -16.60 -13.44
C HIS A 386 16.65 -15.78 -12.26
N ALA A 387 15.90 -14.70 -12.53
CA ALA A 387 15.26 -13.90 -11.48
C ALA A 387 14.34 -14.77 -10.61
N THR A 388 13.55 -15.64 -11.23
CA THR A 388 12.65 -16.59 -10.54
C THR A 388 13.43 -17.57 -9.66
N ALA A 389 14.51 -18.16 -10.18
CA ALA A 389 15.35 -19.06 -9.40
C ALA A 389 16.01 -18.36 -8.20
N ARG A 390 16.52 -17.14 -8.40
CA ARG A 390 17.12 -16.32 -7.35
C ARG A 390 16.10 -15.91 -6.30
N TYR A 391 14.85 -15.65 -6.68
CA TYR A 391 13.77 -15.38 -5.73
C TYR A 391 13.48 -16.57 -4.81
N HIS A 392 13.47 -17.81 -5.33
CA HIS A 392 13.32 -18.99 -4.48
C HIS A 392 14.50 -19.14 -3.51
N ALA A 393 15.73 -18.93 -3.98
CA ALA A 393 16.92 -18.94 -3.12
C ALA A 393 16.86 -17.82 -2.07
N PHE A 394 16.30 -16.66 -2.40
CA PHE A 394 16.07 -15.56 -1.46
C PHE A 394 15.06 -15.94 -0.38
N LEU A 395 13.93 -16.57 -0.75
CA LEU A 395 12.97 -17.08 0.25
C LEU A 395 13.60 -18.14 1.15
N ASP A 396 14.44 -19.02 0.61
CA ASP A 396 15.17 -20.03 1.37
C ASP A 396 16.12 -19.39 2.40
N LEU A 397 16.83 -18.34 1.98
CA LEU A 397 17.67 -17.53 2.85
C LEU A 397 16.86 -16.87 3.97
N MET A 398 15.71 -16.29 3.66
CA MET A 398 14.81 -15.68 4.66
C MET A 398 14.23 -16.69 5.64
N ALA A 399 13.89 -17.90 5.16
CA ALA A 399 13.39 -18.99 6.01
C ALA A 399 14.49 -19.51 6.95
N SER A 400 15.71 -19.62 6.45
CA SER A 400 16.86 -20.13 7.20
C SER A 400 17.47 -19.11 8.17
N SER A 401 17.17 -17.81 8.01
CA SER A 401 17.72 -16.73 8.83
C SER A 401 16.65 -15.69 9.22
N PRO A 402 15.61 -16.07 9.99
CA PRO A 402 14.45 -15.23 10.25
C PRO A 402 14.74 -13.96 11.07
N ALA A 403 15.87 -13.91 11.77
CA ALA A 403 16.29 -12.73 12.54
C ALA A 403 17.12 -11.73 11.72
N SER A 404 17.48 -12.06 10.48
CA SER A 404 18.31 -11.21 9.61
C SER A 404 17.46 -10.35 8.69
N PHE A 405 17.96 -9.15 8.38
CA PHE A 405 17.35 -8.25 7.40
C PHE A 405 18.06 -8.41 6.05
N PHE A 406 17.30 -8.74 5.01
CA PHE A 406 17.81 -8.94 3.66
C PHE A 406 17.14 -7.95 2.70
N VAL A 407 17.95 -7.37 1.82
CA VAL A 407 17.47 -6.49 0.75
C VAL A 407 17.58 -7.25 -0.57
N PRO A 408 16.48 -7.43 -1.33
CA PRO A 408 16.52 -8.12 -2.61
C PRO A 408 17.27 -7.28 -3.66
N THR A 409 17.89 -7.94 -4.63
CA THR A 409 18.31 -7.27 -5.87
C THR A 409 17.09 -6.96 -6.74
N LEU A 410 17.23 -6.04 -7.68
CA LEU A 410 16.13 -5.52 -8.49
C LEU A 410 15.29 -6.61 -9.20
N ASP A 411 15.94 -7.66 -9.69
CA ASP A 411 15.30 -8.80 -10.36
C ASP A 411 14.55 -9.72 -9.38
N ILE A 412 15.11 -9.96 -8.19
CA ILE A 412 14.43 -10.69 -7.10
C ILE A 412 13.20 -9.90 -6.65
N ASP A 413 13.35 -8.59 -6.52
CA ASP A 413 12.31 -7.67 -6.08
C ASP A 413 11.14 -7.63 -7.07
N LEU A 414 11.41 -7.72 -8.38
CA LEU A 414 10.38 -7.90 -9.41
C LEU A 414 9.52 -9.13 -9.17
N VAL A 415 10.14 -10.29 -8.99
CA VAL A 415 9.41 -11.55 -8.77
C VAL A 415 8.66 -11.49 -7.45
N TRP A 416 9.26 -10.89 -6.42
CA TRP A 416 8.62 -10.74 -5.13
C TRP A 416 7.40 -9.82 -5.17
N HIS A 417 7.51 -8.62 -5.76
CA HIS A 417 6.37 -7.72 -5.97
C HIS A 417 5.27 -8.41 -6.78
N THR A 418 5.63 -9.15 -7.84
CA THR A 418 4.67 -9.93 -8.63
C THR A 418 3.92 -10.93 -7.75
N HIS A 419 4.63 -11.62 -6.84
CA HIS A 419 4.00 -12.54 -5.90
C HIS A 419 3.01 -11.82 -4.95
N GLN A 420 3.40 -10.64 -4.42
CA GLN A 420 2.58 -9.84 -3.50
C GLN A 420 1.26 -9.35 -4.13
N LEU A 421 1.21 -9.20 -5.46
CA LEU A 421 -0.02 -8.87 -6.20
C LEU A 421 -1.03 -10.03 -6.29
N MET A 422 -0.72 -11.18 -5.70
CA MET A 422 -1.65 -12.31 -5.50
C MET A 422 -1.75 -12.61 -3.99
N PRO A 423 -2.40 -11.75 -3.17
CA PRO A 423 -2.23 -11.74 -1.71
C PRO A 423 -2.58 -13.07 -1.04
N SER A 424 -3.68 -13.68 -1.46
CA SER A 424 -4.12 -15.00 -0.97
C SER A 424 -3.08 -16.09 -1.23
N LYS A 425 -2.51 -16.12 -2.44
CA LYS A 425 -1.44 -17.06 -2.82
C LYS A 425 -0.14 -16.75 -2.08
N TYR A 426 0.26 -15.48 -2.02
CA TYR A 426 1.45 -15.04 -1.33
C TYR A 426 1.44 -15.41 0.16
N GLN A 427 0.30 -15.21 0.82
CA GLN A 427 0.13 -15.58 2.22
C GLN A 427 0.22 -17.10 2.42
N ALA A 428 -0.43 -17.89 1.55
CA ALA A 428 -0.38 -19.35 1.61
C ALA A 428 1.05 -19.88 1.41
N ASP A 429 1.78 -19.35 0.44
CA ASP A 429 3.15 -19.73 0.14
C ASP A 429 4.11 -19.32 1.26
N CYS A 430 3.97 -18.11 1.83
CA CYS A 430 4.76 -17.68 2.99
C CYS A 430 4.54 -18.60 4.20
N ASN A 431 3.29 -18.94 4.51
CA ASN A 431 2.96 -19.85 5.61
C ASN A 431 3.51 -21.26 5.37
N THR A 432 3.51 -21.72 4.12
CA THR A 432 3.95 -23.06 3.73
C THR A 432 5.47 -23.18 3.77
N TYR A 433 6.18 -22.26 3.14
CA TYR A 433 7.62 -22.38 2.86
C TYR A 433 8.50 -21.60 3.82
N VAL A 434 8.08 -20.42 4.28
CA VAL A 434 8.92 -19.50 5.06
C VAL A 434 8.53 -19.47 6.55
N LYS A 435 7.31 -19.95 6.88
CA LYS A 435 6.73 -19.96 8.25
C LYS A 435 6.52 -18.59 8.88
N GLN A 436 6.86 -17.52 8.15
CA GLN A 436 6.62 -16.14 8.50
C GLN A 436 6.05 -15.41 7.28
N PHE A 437 5.15 -14.47 7.52
CA PHE A 437 4.63 -13.61 6.47
C PHE A 437 5.63 -12.50 6.20
N ILE A 438 6.30 -12.52 5.05
CA ILE A 438 7.35 -11.56 4.72
C ILE A 438 6.71 -10.23 4.27
N ASP A 439 7.35 -9.13 4.64
CA ASP A 439 6.95 -7.76 4.33
C ASP A 439 8.21 -6.93 4.05
N GLN A 440 8.05 -5.81 3.33
CA GLN A 440 9.18 -4.93 2.95
C GLN A 440 9.78 -4.19 4.15
#